data_AF-A0A1G8Y1R9-F1
#
_entry.id   AF-A0A1G8Y1R9-F1
#
_cell.length_a   1.000
_cell.length_b   1.000
_cell.length_c   1.000
_cell.angle_alpha   90.00
_cell.angle_beta   90.00
_cell.angle_gamma   90.00
#
_symmetry.space_group_name_H-M   'P 1'
#
loop_
_entity.id
_entity.type
_entity.pdbx_description
1 polymer ?
#
loop_
_entity_poly.entity_id
_entity_poly.type
_entity_poly.pdbx_seq_one_letter_code
_entity_poly.pdbx_strand_id
1 'polypeptide(L)'
;MKRSLASLLLATAVSAMALAAAPASAGGTISVTFTPRNSEERAALAAGLLIYNLAQGGGRAVITQRGSGNGAGIRQSGRGNLGAVHQEGTGHSGTLDQSGGGNAFGLFQFGRNTAAAVAQSGGAAGLMLQYGW
;
A
#
# COMPACT_ATOMS: atom_id res chain seq x y z
N MET A 1 -19.84 -28.40 -6.06
CA MET A 1 -19.13 -27.13 -6.35
C MET A 1 -19.20 -26.23 -5.12
N LYS A 2 -18.11 -26.09 -4.37
CA LYS A 2 -17.99 -25.14 -3.25
C LYS A 2 -16.65 -24.42 -3.42
N ARG A 3 -16.63 -23.29 -4.11
CA ARG A 3 -15.46 -22.40 -4.16
C ARG A 3 -15.82 -21.16 -3.35
N SER A 4 -15.27 -21.15 -2.14
CA SER A 4 -15.35 -20.06 -1.17
C SER A 4 -15.03 -18.73 -1.87
N LEU A 5 -16.00 -17.83 -1.91
CA LEU A 5 -15.80 -16.42 -2.18
C LEU A 5 -15.02 -15.86 -0.99
N ALA A 6 -13.68 -15.89 -1.08
CA ALA A 6 -12.82 -15.19 -0.15
C ALA A 6 -13.03 -13.69 -0.42
N SER A 7 -13.94 -13.11 0.36
CA SER A 7 -14.26 -11.70 0.44
C SER A 7 -12.98 -10.86 0.40
N LEU A 8 -12.76 -10.16 -0.70
CA LEU A 8 -11.66 -9.22 -0.91
C LEU A 8 -11.92 -7.97 -0.06
N LEU A 9 -11.76 -8.10 1.26
CA LEU A 9 -11.85 -7.01 2.22
C LEU A 9 -10.54 -6.22 2.20
N LEU A 10 -10.26 -5.51 1.11
CA LEU A 10 -9.21 -4.49 1.10
C LEU A 10 -9.66 -3.18 1.80
N ALA A 11 -10.89 -3.15 2.34
CA ALA A 11 -11.48 -1.98 2.99
C ALA A 11 -11.81 -2.17 4.49
N THR A 12 -11.64 -3.35 5.09
CA THR A 12 -11.96 -3.57 6.53
C THR A 12 -10.80 -4.07 7.39
N ALA A 13 -9.59 -4.22 6.84
CA ALA A 13 -8.42 -4.49 7.67
C ALA A 13 -7.92 -3.23 8.43
N VAL A 14 -8.40 -2.04 8.04
CA VAL A 14 -7.96 -0.76 8.64
C VAL A 14 -8.64 -0.50 10.00
N SER A 15 -9.83 -1.06 10.26
CA SER A 15 -10.58 -0.81 11.50
C SER A 15 -10.17 -1.67 12.70
N ALA A 16 -9.21 -2.60 12.53
CA ALA A 16 -8.79 -3.53 13.60
C ALA A 16 -7.33 -3.34 14.07
N MET A 17 -6.62 -2.28 13.65
CA MET A 17 -5.43 -1.84 14.38
C MET A 17 -5.86 -1.00 15.59
N ALA A 18 -6.56 -1.65 16.52
CA ALA A 18 -6.85 -1.09 17.82
C ALA A 18 -5.54 -0.99 18.62
N LEU A 19 -5.17 0.26 18.87
CA LEU A 19 -4.10 0.77 19.71
C LEU A 19 -3.83 -0.10 20.95
N ALA A 20 -2.70 -0.80 20.97
CA ALA A 20 -1.99 -0.93 22.23
C ALA A 20 -1.49 0.49 22.55
N ALA A 21 -1.97 1.06 23.66
CA ALA A 21 -1.50 2.34 24.18
C ALA A 21 0.02 2.29 24.34
N ALA A 22 0.74 2.80 23.34
CA ALA A 22 2.17 2.95 23.43
C ALA A 22 2.47 4.08 24.42
N PRO A 23 3.47 3.90 25.30
CA PRO A 23 3.78 4.88 26.32
C PRO A 23 4.10 6.22 25.67
N ALA A 24 3.65 7.29 26.31
CA ALA A 24 3.92 8.65 25.90
C ALA A 24 5.42 8.83 25.59
N SER A 25 5.73 9.42 24.43
CA SER A 25 7.08 9.88 24.02
C SER A 25 8.03 8.92 23.29
N ALA A 26 7.54 8.02 22.43
CA ALA A 26 8.34 7.53 21.31
C ALA A 26 7.45 7.40 20.07
N GLY A 27 7.75 8.18 19.02
CA GLY A 27 7.08 8.12 17.72
C GLY A 27 7.31 6.77 17.06
N GLY A 28 6.53 5.78 17.48
CA GLY A 28 6.64 4.39 17.04
C GLY A 28 6.02 4.20 15.67
N THR A 29 6.49 3.21 14.93
CA THR A 29 5.86 2.79 13.69
C THR A 29 5.83 1.26 13.62
N ILE A 30 4.67 0.70 13.33
CA ILE A 30 4.51 -0.71 12.97
C ILE A 30 4.41 -0.80 11.46
N SER A 31 5.16 -1.72 10.86
CA SER A 31 5.12 -1.99 9.41
C SER A 31 4.81 -3.47 9.17
N VAL A 32 3.79 -3.74 8.37
CA VAL A 32 3.42 -5.09 7.91
C VAL A 32 3.56 -5.14 6.40
N THR A 33 4.39 -6.06 5.90
CA THR A 33 4.61 -6.24 4.47
C THR A 33 4.13 -7.61 4.02
N PHE A 34 3.25 -7.60 3.03
CA PHE A 34 2.76 -8.79 2.35
C PHE A 34 3.45 -8.91 1.00
N THR A 35 4.13 -10.03 0.77
CA THR A 35 4.73 -10.37 -0.52
C THR A 35 4.09 -11.67 -1.01
N PRO A 36 3.45 -11.68 -2.20
CA PRO A 36 2.86 -12.87 -2.78
C PRO A 36 3.87 -13.99 -2.95
N ARG A 37 3.46 -15.23 -2.69
CA ARG A 37 4.31 -16.43 -2.76
C ARG A 37 4.15 -17.19 -4.08
N ASN A 38 3.08 -16.92 -4.82
CA ASN A 38 2.74 -17.62 -6.06
C ASN A 38 2.05 -16.67 -7.06
N SER A 39 1.84 -17.15 -8.28
CA SER A 39 1.25 -16.38 -9.38
C SER A 39 -0.20 -15.97 -9.13
N GLU A 40 -0.98 -16.79 -8.41
CA GLU A 40 -2.39 -16.52 -8.10
C GLU A 40 -2.53 -15.37 -7.08
N GLU A 41 -1.78 -15.42 -5.97
CA GLU A 41 -1.73 -14.34 -4.97
C GLU A 41 -1.24 -13.04 -5.61
N ARG A 42 -0.26 -13.13 -6.52
CA ARG A 42 0.24 -11.96 -7.26
C ARG A 42 -0.86 -11.35 -8.14
N ALA A 43 -1.61 -12.18 -8.86
CA ALA A 43 -2.72 -11.74 -9.69
C ALA A 43 -3.85 -11.14 -8.87
N ALA A 44 -4.20 -11.77 -7.73
CA ALA A 44 -5.21 -11.28 -6.81
C ALA A 44 -4.82 -9.92 -6.22
N LEU A 45 -3.57 -9.76 -5.79
CA LEU A 45 -3.06 -8.49 -5.29
C LEU A 45 -3.07 -7.41 -6.38
N ALA A 46 -2.58 -7.73 -7.58
CA ALA A 46 -2.58 -6.79 -8.71
C ALA A 46 -4.00 -6.37 -9.11
N ALA A 47 -4.96 -7.30 -9.12
CA ALA A 47 -6.36 -7.01 -9.37
C ALA A 47 -6.97 -6.12 -8.27
N GLY A 48 -6.69 -6.43 -6.99
CA GLY A 48 -7.14 -5.62 -5.86
C GLY A 48 -6.61 -4.19 -5.93
N LEU A 49 -5.32 -4.02 -6.26
CA LEU A 49 -4.72 -2.69 -6.45
C LEU A 49 -5.31 -1.95 -7.66
N LEU A 50 -5.59 -2.65 -8.76
CA LEU A 50 -6.24 -2.03 -9.91
C LEU A 50 -7.65 -1.54 -9.57
N ILE A 51 -8.45 -2.36 -8.87
CA ILE A 51 -9.79 -1.97 -8.41
C ILE A 51 -9.70 -0.78 -7.46
N TYR A 52 -8.76 -0.80 -6.52
CA TYR A 52 -8.51 0.31 -5.61
C TYR A 52 -8.19 1.60 -6.38
N ASN A 53 -7.27 1.55 -7.35
CA ASN A 53 -6.88 2.71 -8.13
C ASN A 53 -8.06 3.28 -8.92
N LEU A 54 -8.87 2.43 -9.55
CA LEU A 54 -10.08 2.84 -10.26
C LEU A 54 -11.10 3.51 -9.33
N ALA A 55 -11.27 2.98 -8.11
CA ALA A 55 -12.16 3.58 -7.11
C ALA A 55 -11.68 4.97 -6.62
N GLN A 56 -10.38 5.24 -6.67
CA GLN A 56 -9.81 6.56 -6.37
C GLN A 56 -9.76 7.49 -7.60
N GLY A 57 -10.35 7.09 -8.74
CA GLY A 57 -10.37 7.88 -9.97
C GLY A 57 -9.07 7.87 -10.76
N GLY A 58 -8.13 6.97 -10.46
CA GLY A 58 -6.91 6.79 -11.23
C GLY A 58 -6.88 5.48 -12.02
N GLY A 59 -5.70 5.14 -12.52
CA GLY A 59 -5.50 3.95 -13.36
C GLY A 59 -4.36 3.09 -12.83
N ARG A 60 -3.17 3.28 -13.41
CA ARG A 60 -2.00 2.45 -13.10
C ARG A 60 -1.14 2.96 -11.94
N ALA A 61 -1.31 4.23 -11.60
CA ALA A 61 -0.67 4.88 -10.47
C ALA A 61 -1.71 5.76 -9.78
N VAL A 62 -1.83 5.65 -8.47
CA VAL A 62 -2.67 6.51 -7.65
C VAL A 62 -1.91 6.93 -6.42
N ILE A 63 -1.99 8.22 -6.11
CA ILE A 63 -1.58 8.77 -4.83
C ILE A 63 -2.82 9.38 -4.19
N THR A 64 -3.15 8.94 -2.98
CA THR A 64 -4.24 9.48 -2.17
C THR A 64 -3.66 9.93 -0.84
N GLN A 65 -3.79 11.22 -0.54
CA GLN A 65 -3.32 11.80 0.72
C GLN A 65 -4.50 12.46 1.44
N ARG A 66 -4.72 12.09 2.70
CA ARG A 66 -5.72 12.65 3.59
C ARG A 66 -5.04 13.10 4.88
N GLY A 67 -5.12 14.38 5.20
CA GLY A 67 -4.44 14.99 6.34
C GLY A 67 -3.41 16.06 5.92
N SER A 68 -2.39 16.30 6.75
CA SER A 68 -1.49 17.44 6.58
C SER A 68 0.00 17.06 6.67
N GLY A 69 0.85 17.76 5.91
CA GLY A 69 2.30 17.55 5.94
C GLY A 69 2.76 16.19 5.38
N ASN A 70 1.95 15.54 4.55
CA ASN A 70 2.29 14.28 3.92
C ASN A 70 3.00 14.51 2.58
N GLY A 71 4.03 13.73 2.28
CA GLY A 71 4.72 13.67 0.99
C GLY A 71 4.62 12.28 0.37
N ALA A 72 4.17 12.22 -0.89
CA ALA A 72 4.10 10.95 -1.62
C ALA A 72 4.60 11.10 -3.06
N GLY A 73 5.18 10.03 -3.59
CA GLY A 73 5.64 9.97 -4.97
C GLY A 73 5.59 8.55 -5.55
N ILE A 74 5.20 8.44 -6.81
CA ILE A 74 5.27 7.19 -7.58
C ILE A 74 6.10 7.47 -8.84
N ARG A 75 7.18 6.71 -9.02
CA ARG A 75 7.98 6.66 -10.24
C ARG A 75 7.83 5.27 -10.86
N GLN A 76 7.42 5.20 -12.12
CA GLN A 76 7.27 3.96 -12.86
C GLN A 76 8.05 4.04 -14.16
N SER A 77 8.98 3.10 -14.39
CA SER A 77 9.67 2.92 -15.67
C SER A 77 9.41 1.51 -16.20
N GLY A 78 8.99 1.41 -17.46
CA GLY A 78 8.56 0.15 -18.10
C GLY A 78 7.04 0.02 -18.25
N ARG A 79 6.58 -1.13 -18.76
CA ARG A 79 5.16 -1.38 -19.11
C ARG A 79 4.48 -2.28 -18.09
N GLY A 80 3.21 -2.04 -17.82
CA GLY A 80 2.42 -2.98 -17.01
C GLY A 80 2.58 -2.82 -15.50
N ASN A 81 3.20 -1.74 -15.01
CA ASN A 81 3.32 -1.48 -13.57
C ASN A 81 1.99 -0.98 -12.97
N LEU A 82 1.75 -1.30 -11.70
CA LEU A 82 0.61 -0.90 -10.88
C LEU A 82 1.16 -0.38 -9.54
N GLY A 83 0.81 0.86 -9.20
CA GLY A 83 1.26 1.52 -7.99
C GLY A 83 0.09 2.19 -7.27
N ALA A 84 0.05 2.06 -5.96
CA ALA A 84 -0.87 2.80 -5.10
C ALA A 84 -0.09 3.31 -3.88
N VAL A 85 -0.22 4.59 -3.57
CA VAL A 85 0.25 5.17 -2.31
C VAL A 85 -0.95 5.84 -1.64
N HIS A 86 -1.29 5.38 -0.43
CA HIS A 86 -2.35 5.94 0.39
C HIS A 86 -1.76 6.40 1.71
N GLN A 87 -1.97 7.67 2.06
CA GLN A 87 -1.51 8.26 3.31
C GLN A 87 -2.69 8.91 4.01
N GLU A 88 -3.01 8.47 5.22
CA GLU A 88 -4.06 9.05 6.05
C GLU A 88 -3.52 9.40 7.43
N GLY A 89 -3.32 10.70 7.68
CA GLY A 89 -2.67 11.17 8.90
C GLY A 89 -1.76 12.38 8.68
N THR A 90 -0.74 12.53 9.52
CA THR A 90 0.15 13.70 9.49
C THR A 90 1.63 13.33 9.42
N GLY A 91 2.38 14.01 8.56
CA GLY A 91 3.85 13.88 8.50
C GLY A 91 4.35 12.59 7.83
N HIS A 92 3.55 11.95 6.99
CA HIS A 92 3.96 10.74 6.27
C HIS A 92 4.88 11.05 5.09
N SER A 93 5.86 10.18 4.82
CA SER A 93 6.67 10.20 3.60
C SER A 93 6.62 8.84 2.91
N GLY A 94 6.22 8.79 1.63
CA GLY A 94 5.98 7.54 0.92
C GLY A 94 6.41 7.62 -0.54
N THR A 95 7.51 6.95 -0.90
CA THR A 95 7.96 6.88 -2.30
C THR A 95 7.92 5.45 -2.83
N LEU A 96 7.36 5.27 -4.02
CA LEU A 96 7.35 4.01 -4.75
C LEU A 96 8.08 4.19 -6.08
N ASP A 97 9.20 3.49 -6.27
CA ASP A 97 9.93 3.41 -7.54
C ASP A 97 9.81 1.99 -8.13
N GLN A 98 9.19 1.87 -9.30
CA GLN A 98 9.01 0.60 -9.99
C GLN A 98 9.73 0.64 -11.33
N SER A 99 10.72 -0.22 -11.50
CA SER A 99 11.49 -0.38 -12.74
C SER A 99 11.22 -1.73 -13.41
N GLY A 100 11.26 -1.75 -14.73
CA GLY A 100 10.89 -2.93 -15.52
C GLY A 100 9.37 -3.08 -15.69
N GLY A 101 8.91 -4.29 -16.04
CA GLY A 101 7.51 -4.53 -16.38
C GLY A 101 6.76 -5.40 -15.38
N GLY A 102 5.45 -5.16 -15.26
CA GLY A 102 4.53 -6.02 -14.51
C GLY A 102 4.59 -5.92 -12.98
N ASN A 103 5.19 -4.87 -12.43
CA ASN A 103 5.24 -4.67 -10.98
C ASN A 103 3.88 -4.28 -10.41
N ALA A 104 3.55 -4.67 -9.17
CA ALA A 104 2.31 -4.28 -8.50
C ALA A 104 2.53 -4.01 -7.00
N PHE A 105 2.52 -2.75 -6.57
CA PHE A 105 2.72 -2.41 -5.16
C PHE A 105 1.69 -1.45 -4.60
N GLY A 106 1.26 -1.71 -3.37
CA GLY A 106 0.47 -0.79 -2.57
C GLY A 106 1.21 -0.38 -1.30
N LEU A 107 1.40 0.92 -1.09
CA LEU A 107 1.90 1.49 0.16
C LEU A 107 0.76 2.21 0.87
N PHE A 108 0.41 1.76 2.07
CA PHE A 108 -0.66 2.33 2.89
C PHE A 108 -0.07 2.79 4.22
N GLN A 109 -0.16 4.08 4.51
CA GLN A 109 0.42 4.70 5.69
C GLN A 109 -0.68 5.41 6.47
N PHE A 110 -0.73 5.15 7.78
CA PHE A 110 -1.75 5.68 8.68
C PHE A 110 -1.12 6.30 9.93
N GLY A 111 -1.81 7.26 10.53
CA GLY A 111 -1.45 7.83 11.84
C GLY A 111 -0.49 9.00 11.74
N ARG A 112 0.73 8.89 12.29
CA ARG A 112 1.71 10.00 12.29
C ARG A 112 3.13 9.55 11.96
N ASN A 113 3.87 10.42 11.27
CA ASN A 113 5.34 10.34 11.11
C ASN A 113 5.88 9.00 10.59
N THR A 114 5.19 8.35 9.65
CA THR A 114 5.70 7.13 9.02
C THR A 114 6.48 7.45 7.74
N ALA A 115 7.54 6.67 7.48
CA ALA A 115 8.35 6.80 6.28
C ALA A 115 8.51 5.44 5.58
N ALA A 116 8.33 5.42 4.27
CA ALA A 116 8.58 4.25 3.45
C ALA A 116 9.15 4.64 2.08
N ALA A 117 10.21 3.94 1.68
CA ALA A 117 10.74 3.97 0.34
C ALA A 117 10.74 2.54 -0.21
N VAL A 118 9.98 2.32 -1.27
CA VAL A 118 9.83 1.00 -1.89
C VAL A 118 10.41 1.08 -3.29
N ALA A 119 11.42 0.25 -3.56
CA ALA A 119 11.96 0.04 -4.89
C ALA A 119 11.62 -1.38 -5.36
N GLN A 120 10.97 -1.50 -6.52
CA GLN A 120 10.69 -2.79 -7.13
C GLN A 120 11.28 -2.88 -8.53
N SER A 121 11.78 -4.06 -8.86
CA SER A 121 12.25 -4.40 -10.20
C SER A 121 11.63 -5.72 -10.66
N GLY A 122 11.17 -5.78 -11.91
CA GLY A 122 10.86 -7.03 -12.61
C GLY A 122 9.71 -7.88 -12.07
N GLY A 123 8.46 -7.56 -12.44
CA GLY A 123 7.28 -8.40 -12.18
C GLY A 123 6.91 -8.59 -10.71
N ALA A 124 7.58 -7.88 -9.80
CA ALA A 124 7.43 -8.04 -8.36
C ALA A 124 6.09 -7.47 -7.88
N ALA A 125 5.51 -8.07 -6.85
CA ALA A 125 4.31 -7.53 -6.23
C ALA A 125 4.42 -7.51 -4.70
N GLY A 126 3.72 -6.58 -4.06
CA GLY A 126 3.70 -6.49 -2.61
C GLY A 126 2.74 -5.43 -2.09
N LEU A 127 2.51 -5.47 -0.80
CA LEU A 127 1.70 -4.48 -0.12
C LEU A 127 2.32 -4.20 1.24
N MET A 128 2.53 -2.93 1.54
CA MET A 128 3.04 -2.48 2.84
C MET A 128 1.96 -1.65 3.52
N LEU A 129 1.64 -2.00 4.77
CA LEU A 129 0.88 -1.16 5.67
C LEU A 129 1.80 -0.64 6.76
N GLN A 130 1.73 0.66 7.04
CA GLN A 130 2.42 1.28 8.16
C GLN A 130 1.41 2.04 9.02
N TYR A 131 1.59 1.94 10.33
CA TYR A 131 0.83 2.71 11.30
C TYR A 131 1.81 3.33 12.32
N GLY A 132 1.77 4.64 12.47
CA GLY A 132 2.57 5.36 13.47
C GLY A 132 1.71 6.20 14.42
N TRP A 133 2.20 6.48 15.63
CA TRP A 133 1.48 7.23 16.67
C TRP A 133 2.36 8.30 17.32
#